data_AF-A0A358SQE1-F1
#
_entry.id   AF-A0A358SQE1-F1
#
_cell.length_a   1.000
_cell.length_b   1.000
_cell.length_c   1.000
_cell.angle_alpha   90.00
_cell.angle_beta   90.00
_cell.angle_gamma   90.00
#
_symmetry.space_group_name_H-M   'P 1'
#
loop_
_entity.id
_entity.type
_entity.pdbx_description
1 polymer ?
#
loop_
_entity_poly.entity_id
_entity_poly.type
_entity_poly.pdbx_seq_one_letter_code
_entity_poly.pdbx_strand_id
1 'polypeptide(L)'
;AKGVEDTAFYRWSRLVALNEVGGDPDRFGAGPESFHSFAGRLARDWPATMTTLSTHDTKRQEDVRARLAVLAESPRAWAQEAGVWHDLAAARAGGRVPEPDTEYLLWQTLVGAWPIGRDRLADYLRKAMREAKRRTSWTDPDAGYESGVLAFAEAVLSDPDLTGRIAGFVSWLAPDARANSLGAKLVQLTMPGVPDVYQGCELAGYSLVDPDNRRPVDFAQRRRMLAALDDDQLAAETAPGAGLAAGLDAEKLLVTSRALRLRREHPDWFAGAYDPLLAEGPAARHVVAFRRGGQAITVATRLPGGLRRSGGWAATVLVLPGGRWRDVLTDTVHDGPRPLLAALTTRLPVALLVPAE
;
A
#
# COMPACT_ATOMS: atom_id res chain seq x y z
N ALA A 1 17.79 -2.62 -15.48
CA ALA A 1 18.63 -2.23 -14.34
C ALA A 1 19.24 -0.82 -14.51
N LYS A 2 20.54 -0.64 -14.80
CA LYS A 2 21.25 0.65 -14.58
C LYS A 2 20.64 1.90 -15.25
N GLY A 3 20.18 1.79 -16.49
CA GLY A 3 19.60 2.95 -17.22
C GLY A 3 18.18 3.31 -16.82
N VAL A 4 17.34 2.32 -16.49
CA VAL A 4 15.92 2.53 -16.18
C VAL A 4 15.71 2.66 -14.68
N GLU A 5 15.98 1.59 -13.94
CA GLU A 5 15.70 1.50 -12.50
C GLU A 5 16.59 2.41 -11.66
N ASP A 6 17.86 2.58 -12.06
CA ASP A 6 18.85 3.38 -11.33
C ASP A 6 19.10 4.74 -11.99
N THR A 7 18.28 5.17 -12.96
CA THR A 7 18.44 6.52 -13.55
C THR A 7 17.10 7.10 -14.00
N ALA A 8 16.41 6.48 -14.97
CA ALA A 8 15.15 7.01 -15.48
C ALA A 8 14.06 7.16 -14.40
N PHE A 9 13.97 6.20 -13.47
CA PHE A 9 13.04 6.25 -12.33
C PHE A 9 13.30 7.43 -11.37
N TYR A 10 14.51 7.97 -11.33
CA TYR A 10 14.84 9.16 -10.54
C TYR A 10 14.68 10.47 -11.33
N ARG A 11 14.30 10.38 -12.60
CA ARG A 11 14.06 11.52 -13.50
C ARG A 11 12.60 11.72 -13.88
N TRP A 12 11.73 10.77 -13.52
CA TRP A 12 10.32 10.76 -13.91
C TRP A 12 9.40 10.81 -12.69
N SER A 13 9.25 11.99 -12.09
CA SER A 13 8.59 12.14 -10.79
C SER A 13 7.06 12.28 -10.87
N ARG A 14 6.38 11.94 -11.98
CA ARG A 14 4.92 12.12 -12.13
C ARG A 14 4.12 11.45 -10.99
N LEU A 15 4.44 10.18 -10.69
CA LEU A 15 3.93 9.45 -9.54
C LEU A 15 4.92 8.35 -9.16
N VAL A 16 5.74 8.60 -8.13
CA VAL A 16 6.89 7.75 -7.82
C VAL A 16 6.53 6.40 -7.20
N ALA A 17 5.24 6.18 -6.91
CA ALA A 17 4.70 4.86 -6.58
C ALA A 17 4.84 3.85 -7.73
N LEU A 18 4.90 4.33 -8.98
CA LEU A 18 5.02 3.50 -10.18
C LEU A 18 6.47 3.24 -10.59
N ASN A 19 7.41 3.98 -10.01
CA ASN A 19 8.84 3.88 -10.32
C ASN A 19 9.48 2.80 -9.46
N GLU A 20 9.15 1.55 -9.76
CA GLU A 20 9.52 0.38 -8.97
C GLU A 20 10.15 -0.71 -9.84
N VAL A 21 11.04 -1.52 -9.25
CA VAL A 21 11.73 -2.62 -9.94
C VAL A 21 10.70 -3.56 -10.60
N GLY A 22 10.86 -3.81 -11.90
CA GLY A 22 9.91 -4.57 -12.72
C GLY A 22 8.67 -3.80 -13.19
N GLY A 23 8.49 -2.55 -12.76
CA GLY A 23 7.41 -1.67 -13.18
C GLY A 23 7.70 -0.93 -14.49
N ASP A 24 6.63 -0.54 -15.17
CA ASP A 24 6.63 0.33 -16.35
C ASP A 24 5.82 1.60 -16.01
N PRO A 25 6.47 2.74 -15.67
CA PRO A 25 5.78 3.94 -15.19
C PRO A 25 4.95 4.67 -16.27
N ASP A 26 5.07 4.28 -17.55
CA ASP A 26 4.18 4.75 -18.61
C ASP A 26 2.78 4.12 -18.48
N ARG A 27 2.69 2.90 -17.92
CA ARG A 27 1.43 2.24 -17.57
C ARG A 27 0.92 2.74 -16.23
N PHE A 28 0.16 3.83 -16.26
CA PHE A 28 -0.29 4.53 -15.06
C PHE A 28 -1.17 3.70 -14.10
N GLY A 29 -1.96 2.77 -14.63
CA GLY A 29 -2.83 1.91 -13.83
C GLY A 29 -3.50 0.82 -14.66
N ALA A 30 -4.20 -0.08 -13.98
CA ALA A 30 -4.92 -1.20 -14.61
C ALA A 30 -6.35 -1.34 -14.04
N GLY A 31 -7.26 -1.80 -14.89
CA GLY A 31 -8.62 -2.20 -14.48
C GLY A 31 -8.65 -3.61 -13.86
N PRO A 32 -9.71 -3.96 -13.10
CA PRO A 32 -9.87 -5.31 -12.54
C PRO A 32 -9.75 -6.42 -13.57
N GLU A 33 -10.27 -6.24 -14.78
CA GLU A 33 -10.24 -7.23 -15.85
C GLU A 33 -8.80 -7.58 -16.28
N SER A 34 -7.92 -6.57 -16.33
CA SER A 34 -6.50 -6.77 -16.64
C SER A 34 -5.78 -7.53 -15.52
N PHE A 35 -6.11 -7.22 -14.26
CA PHE A 35 -5.61 -7.96 -13.10
C PHE A 35 -6.08 -9.42 -13.10
N HIS A 36 -7.38 -9.66 -13.31
CA HIS A 36 -7.94 -11.00 -13.38
C HIS A 36 -7.35 -11.82 -14.54
N SER A 37 -7.11 -11.20 -15.68
CA SER A 37 -6.43 -11.83 -16.81
C SER A 37 -4.98 -12.22 -16.47
N PHE A 38 -4.27 -11.36 -15.73
CA PHE A 38 -2.92 -11.65 -15.23
C PHE A 38 -2.93 -12.81 -14.22
N ALA A 39 -3.79 -12.75 -13.20
CA ALA A 39 -3.91 -13.79 -12.17
C ALA A 39 -4.34 -15.14 -12.78
N GLY A 40 -5.27 -15.13 -13.73
CA GLY A 40 -5.69 -16.35 -14.45
C GLY A 40 -4.56 -16.98 -15.28
N ARG A 41 -3.70 -16.19 -15.92
CA ARG A 41 -2.47 -16.71 -16.56
C ARG A 41 -1.50 -17.28 -15.54
N LEU A 42 -1.30 -16.58 -14.43
CA LEU A 42 -0.43 -17.03 -13.34
C LEU A 42 -0.86 -18.40 -12.79
N ALA A 43 -2.17 -18.59 -12.59
CA ALA A 43 -2.73 -19.85 -12.10
C ALA A 43 -2.52 -21.03 -13.06
N ARG A 44 -2.55 -20.78 -14.38
CA ARG A 44 -2.40 -21.84 -15.40
C ARG A 44 -0.94 -22.16 -15.69
N ASP A 45 -0.14 -21.12 -15.87
CA ASP A 45 1.17 -21.25 -16.51
C ASP A 45 2.30 -21.28 -15.47
N TRP A 46 2.11 -20.61 -14.32
CA TRP A 46 3.14 -20.44 -13.29
C TRP A 46 2.57 -20.51 -11.85
N PRO A 47 1.79 -21.55 -11.48
CA PRO A 47 1.04 -21.57 -10.22
C PRO A 47 1.92 -21.52 -8.96
N ALA A 48 3.21 -21.87 -9.08
CA ALA A 48 4.19 -21.86 -7.99
C ALA A 48 5.17 -20.68 -8.02
N THR A 49 4.97 -19.68 -8.91
CA THR A 49 5.85 -18.50 -8.94
C THR A 49 5.68 -17.64 -7.69
N MET A 50 6.75 -16.96 -7.26
CA MET A 50 6.64 -15.99 -6.19
C MET A 50 5.77 -14.80 -6.60
N THR A 51 4.99 -14.29 -5.65
CA THR A 51 4.38 -12.96 -5.70
C THR A 51 4.96 -12.13 -4.56
N THR A 52 5.33 -10.88 -4.80
CA THR A 52 5.92 -10.03 -3.75
C THR A 52 5.43 -8.59 -3.88
N LEU A 53 5.42 -7.88 -2.75
CA LEU A 53 5.16 -6.44 -2.69
C LEU A 53 6.40 -5.66 -2.25
N SER A 54 7.26 -6.19 -1.40
CA SER A 54 8.46 -5.49 -0.94
C SER A 54 9.63 -6.46 -0.98
N THR A 55 10.83 -5.95 -1.29
CA THR A 55 12.07 -6.72 -1.21
C THR A 55 13.20 -5.82 -0.69
N HIS A 56 14.39 -6.39 -0.49
CA HIS A 56 15.60 -5.62 -0.19
C HIS A 56 16.04 -4.71 -1.34
N ASP A 57 15.48 -4.87 -2.55
CA ASP A 57 15.83 -4.09 -3.74
C ASP A 57 14.70 -3.17 -4.24
N THR A 58 13.49 -3.30 -3.69
CA THR A 58 12.41 -2.35 -4.02
C THR A 58 12.82 -0.91 -3.67
N LYS A 59 12.50 0.02 -4.57
CA LYS A 59 12.78 1.46 -4.42
C LYS A 59 11.99 2.05 -3.25
N ARG A 60 10.78 1.54 -2.99
CA ARG A 60 9.91 1.96 -1.88
C ARG A 60 9.14 0.77 -1.34
N GLN A 61 9.04 0.65 -0.02
CA GLN A 61 8.25 -0.40 0.61
C GLN A 61 6.75 -0.25 0.25
N GLU A 62 6.02 -1.35 0.29
CA GLU A 62 4.63 -1.46 -0.14
C GLU A 62 3.67 -0.39 0.42
N ASP A 63 3.78 0.01 1.70
CA ASP A 63 2.86 1.00 2.28
C ASP A 63 3.20 2.44 1.87
N VAL A 64 4.47 2.72 1.54
CA VAL A 64 4.86 3.99 0.89
C VAL A 64 4.13 4.11 -0.45
N ARG A 65 4.15 3.04 -1.25
CA ARG A 65 3.50 3.03 -2.56
C ARG A 65 1.98 3.05 -2.43
N ALA A 66 1.41 2.33 -1.47
CA ALA A 66 -0.03 2.33 -1.19
C ALA A 66 -0.56 3.72 -0.81
N ARG A 67 0.20 4.47 0.02
CA ARG A 67 -0.12 5.85 0.38
C ARG A 67 0.01 6.80 -0.82
N LEU A 68 1.09 6.69 -1.57
CA LEU A 68 1.31 7.53 -2.75
C LEU A 68 0.27 7.30 -3.85
N ALA A 69 -0.23 6.07 -4.02
CA ALA A 69 -1.27 5.76 -5.00
C ALA A 69 -2.56 6.58 -4.78
N VAL A 70 -2.85 7.00 -3.54
CA VAL A 70 -4.02 7.86 -3.22
C VAL A 70 -3.92 9.23 -3.91
N LEU A 71 -2.71 9.74 -4.18
CA LEU A 71 -2.52 11.03 -4.86
C LEU A 71 -3.16 11.03 -6.26
N ALA A 72 -3.18 9.89 -6.94
CA ALA A 72 -3.83 9.74 -8.24
C ALA A 72 -5.35 9.95 -8.18
N GLU A 73 -5.97 9.76 -7.02
CA GLU A 73 -7.40 10.00 -6.81
C GLU A 73 -7.71 11.43 -6.40
N SER A 74 -6.71 12.21 -5.99
CA SER A 74 -6.88 13.56 -5.46
C SER A 74 -5.88 14.55 -6.06
N PRO A 75 -5.72 14.61 -7.40
CA PRO A 75 -4.64 15.37 -8.04
C PRO A 75 -4.73 16.88 -7.79
N ARG A 76 -5.93 17.45 -7.67
CA ARG A 76 -6.12 18.88 -7.38
C ARG A 76 -5.70 19.25 -5.97
N ALA A 77 -6.09 18.44 -4.97
CA ALA A 77 -5.69 18.65 -3.58
C ALA A 77 -4.18 18.49 -3.42
N TRP A 78 -3.59 17.49 -4.09
CA TRP A 78 -2.15 17.30 -4.15
C TRP A 78 -1.42 18.51 -4.75
N ALA A 79 -1.84 18.98 -5.93
CA ALA A 79 -1.22 20.12 -6.57
C ALA A 79 -1.31 21.41 -5.73
N GLN A 80 -2.45 21.63 -5.07
CA GLN A 80 -2.63 22.76 -4.17
C GLN A 80 -1.67 22.69 -2.98
N GLU A 81 -1.62 21.56 -2.27
CA GLU A 81 -0.76 21.41 -1.10
C GLU A 81 0.73 21.49 -1.48
N ALA A 82 1.16 20.80 -2.55
CA ALA A 82 2.54 20.87 -3.01
C ALA A 82 2.96 22.30 -3.40
N GLY A 83 2.07 23.07 -4.02
CA GLY A 83 2.32 24.48 -4.33
C GLY A 83 2.47 25.34 -3.07
N VAL A 84 1.63 25.12 -2.06
CA VAL A 84 1.77 25.87 -0.81
C VAL A 84 3.03 25.46 -0.04
N TRP A 85 3.40 24.19 -0.03
CA TRP A 85 4.66 23.76 0.59
C TRP A 85 5.87 24.33 -0.13
N HIS A 86 5.83 24.42 -1.47
CA HIS A 86 6.84 25.11 -2.26
C HIS A 86 7.00 26.57 -1.81
N ASP A 87 5.91 27.35 -1.79
CA ASP A 87 5.97 28.78 -1.44
C ASP A 87 6.53 29.02 -0.04
N LEU A 88 6.07 28.23 0.94
CA LEU A 88 6.52 28.33 2.32
C LEU A 88 7.99 27.91 2.47
N ALA A 89 8.39 26.78 1.87
CA ALA A 89 9.75 26.28 1.95
C ALA A 89 10.74 27.20 1.20
N ALA A 90 10.34 27.74 0.05
CA ALA A 90 11.12 28.72 -0.70
C ALA A 90 11.36 29.99 0.12
N ALA A 91 10.32 30.54 0.75
CA ALA A 91 10.45 31.68 1.65
C ALA A 91 11.42 31.38 2.81
N ARG A 92 11.28 30.21 3.43
CA ARG A 92 12.12 29.78 4.56
C ARG A 92 13.59 29.56 4.18
N ALA A 93 13.83 29.10 2.95
CA ALA A 93 15.15 28.87 2.38
C ALA A 93 15.77 30.12 1.70
N GLY A 94 15.17 31.30 1.87
CA GLY A 94 15.68 32.55 1.29
C GLY A 94 15.66 32.55 -0.24
N GLY A 95 14.64 31.92 -0.83
CA GLY A 95 14.45 31.80 -2.28
C GLY A 95 15.28 30.69 -2.95
N ARG A 96 16.07 29.93 -2.19
CA ARG A 96 16.85 28.81 -2.73
C ARG A 96 16.00 27.55 -2.79
N VAL A 97 15.64 27.11 -3.98
CA VAL A 97 14.84 25.90 -4.21
C VAL A 97 15.61 24.86 -5.03
N PRO A 98 15.38 23.55 -4.83
CA PRO A 98 15.90 22.52 -5.71
C PRO A 98 15.35 22.64 -7.14
N GLU A 99 15.88 21.81 -8.05
CA GLU A 99 15.26 21.67 -9.38
C GLU A 99 13.83 21.10 -9.25
N PRO A 100 12.89 21.49 -10.13
CA PRO A 100 11.49 21.10 -10.00
C PRO A 100 11.26 19.59 -9.82
N ASP A 101 11.97 18.74 -10.57
CA ASP A 101 11.82 17.27 -10.45
C ASP A 101 12.34 16.73 -9.11
N THR A 102 13.41 17.31 -8.57
CA THR A 102 14.01 16.95 -7.27
C THR A 102 13.11 17.41 -6.13
N GLU A 103 12.57 18.62 -6.22
CA GLU A 103 11.61 19.13 -5.24
C GLU A 103 10.30 18.31 -5.26
N TYR A 104 9.77 18.01 -6.45
CA TYR A 104 8.54 17.22 -6.56
C TYR A 104 8.72 15.78 -6.05
N LEU A 105 9.92 15.20 -6.26
CA LEU A 105 10.32 13.93 -5.65
C LEU A 105 10.39 14.03 -4.12
N LEU A 106 10.94 15.13 -3.58
CA LEU A 106 11.00 15.41 -2.15
C LEU A 106 9.60 15.42 -1.53
N TRP A 107 8.64 16.16 -2.12
CA TRP A 107 7.27 16.22 -1.59
C TRP A 107 6.59 14.85 -1.55
N GLN A 108 6.71 14.06 -2.63
CA GLN A 108 6.18 12.70 -2.62
C GLN A 108 6.92 11.81 -1.61
N THR A 109 8.22 11.97 -1.44
CA THR A 109 8.99 11.20 -0.45
C THR A 109 8.54 11.53 0.97
N LEU A 110 8.37 12.82 1.29
CA LEU A 110 7.86 13.27 2.57
C LEU A 110 6.49 12.67 2.85
N VAL A 111 5.52 12.80 1.93
CA VAL A 111 4.18 12.21 2.10
C VAL A 111 4.22 10.69 2.22
N GLY A 112 4.92 10.03 1.30
CA GLY A 112 4.97 8.58 1.21
C GLY A 112 5.61 7.92 2.43
N ALA A 113 6.69 8.51 2.96
CA ALA A 113 7.45 7.97 4.08
C ALA A 113 7.18 8.63 5.43
N TRP A 114 6.21 9.56 5.51
CA TRP A 114 5.91 10.30 6.74
C TRP A 114 5.49 9.38 7.91
N PRO A 115 5.96 9.64 9.15
CA PRO A 115 7.03 10.59 9.49
C PRO A 115 8.41 10.05 9.09
N ILE A 116 9.26 10.93 8.55
CA ILE A 116 10.64 10.61 8.19
C ILE A 116 11.60 11.59 8.86
N GLY A 117 12.60 11.04 9.55
CA GLY A 117 13.63 11.84 10.22
C GLY A 117 14.65 12.41 9.25
N ARG A 118 15.37 13.44 9.70
CA ARG A 118 16.41 14.16 8.97
C ARG A 118 17.40 13.24 8.26
N ASP A 119 18.01 12.30 8.99
CA ASP A 119 19.08 11.46 8.46
C ASP A 119 18.59 10.55 7.33
N ARG A 120 17.43 9.90 7.55
CA ARG A 120 16.78 9.04 6.53
C ARG A 120 16.45 9.82 5.26
N LEU A 121 15.92 11.04 5.41
CA LEU A 121 15.59 11.89 4.27
C LEU A 121 16.85 12.35 3.53
N ALA A 122 17.87 12.80 4.26
CA ALA A 122 19.12 13.27 3.68
C ALA A 122 19.85 12.17 2.90
N ASP A 123 19.93 10.96 3.44
CA ASP A 123 20.57 9.82 2.78
C ASP A 123 19.82 9.41 1.52
N TYR A 124 18.49 9.37 1.58
CA TYR A 124 17.66 9.11 0.42
C TYR A 124 17.87 10.16 -0.67
N LEU A 125 17.82 11.47 -0.34
CA LEU A 125 17.97 12.54 -1.32
C LEU A 125 19.34 12.51 -1.98
N ARG A 126 20.42 12.26 -1.22
CA ARG A 126 21.77 12.11 -1.77
C ARG A 126 21.82 10.98 -2.80
N LYS A 127 21.27 9.80 -2.45
CA LYS A 127 21.18 8.67 -3.38
C LYS A 127 20.34 9.03 -4.60
N ALA A 128 19.17 9.63 -4.41
CA ALA A 128 18.26 10.00 -5.50
C ALA A 128 18.88 10.99 -6.50
N MET A 129 19.53 12.05 -6.01
CA MET A 129 20.21 13.05 -6.85
C MET A 129 21.33 12.42 -7.67
N ARG A 130 22.16 11.57 -7.04
CA ARG A 130 23.26 10.88 -7.72
C ARG A 130 22.80 9.82 -8.70
N GLU A 131 21.69 9.13 -8.43
CA GLU A 131 21.10 8.20 -9.39
C GLU A 131 20.46 8.93 -10.57
N ALA A 132 19.87 10.11 -10.34
CA ALA A 132 19.35 10.93 -11.41
C ALA A 132 20.44 11.43 -12.37
N LYS A 133 21.70 11.63 -11.94
CA LYS A 133 22.83 12.01 -12.82
C LYS A 133 22.54 13.24 -13.69
N ARG A 134 21.76 14.20 -13.18
CA ARG A 134 21.44 15.46 -13.88
C ARG A 134 22.35 16.62 -13.47
N ARG A 135 22.70 16.69 -12.18
CA ARG A 135 23.53 17.76 -11.59
C ARG A 135 24.71 17.24 -10.78
N THR A 136 24.51 16.11 -10.10
CA THR A 136 25.53 15.40 -9.34
C THR A 136 25.50 13.92 -9.73
N SER A 137 26.61 13.20 -9.52
CA SER A 137 26.71 11.77 -9.79
C SER A 137 27.58 11.08 -8.73
N TRP A 138 27.63 9.75 -8.77
CA TRP A 138 28.53 8.99 -7.90
C TRP A 138 30.02 9.20 -8.21
N THR A 139 30.35 9.47 -9.48
CA THR A 139 31.75 9.61 -9.94
C THR A 139 32.26 11.05 -9.89
N ASP A 140 31.36 12.02 -10.00
CA ASP A 140 31.65 13.45 -9.95
C ASP A 140 30.57 14.15 -9.11
N PRO A 141 30.75 14.19 -7.77
CA PRO A 141 29.77 14.78 -6.87
C PRO A 141 29.83 16.32 -6.84
N ASP A 142 28.69 16.98 -7.07
CA ASP A 142 28.55 18.43 -6.86
C ASP A 142 28.13 18.71 -5.41
N ALA A 143 29.13 18.97 -4.54
CA ALA A 143 28.90 19.21 -3.12
C ALA A 143 28.05 20.48 -2.84
N GLY A 144 28.16 21.50 -3.68
CA GLY A 144 27.40 22.74 -3.56
C GLY A 144 25.92 22.52 -3.85
N TYR A 145 25.61 21.80 -4.92
CA TYR A 145 24.25 21.39 -5.25
C TYR A 145 23.66 20.46 -4.18
N GLU A 146 24.39 19.40 -3.80
CA GLU A 146 23.90 18.44 -2.81
C GLU A 146 23.60 19.12 -1.47
N SER A 147 24.52 19.96 -0.96
CA SER A 147 24.30 20.70 0.29
C SER A 147 23.11 21.67 0.20
N GLY A 148 22.89 22.31 -0.95
CA GLY A 148 21.73 23.19 -1.17
C GLY A 148 20.40 22.45 -1.06
N VAL A 149 20.28 21.28 -1.70
CA VAL A 149 19.06 20.45 -1.61
C VAL A 149 18.85 19.90 -0.20
N LEU A 150 19.92 19.47 0.47
CA LEU A 150 19.83 18.99 1.84
C LEU A 150 19.46 20.09 2.84
N ALA A 151 19.97 21.31 2.66
CA ALA A 151 19.60 22.46 3.47
C ALA A 151 18.12 22.86 3.26
N PHE A 152 17.60 22.73 2.03
CA PHE A 152 16.18 22.93 1.76
C PHE A 152 15.31 21.89 2.49
N ALA A 153 15.66 20.60 2.39
CA ALA A 153 14.94 19.53 3.09
C ALA A 153 14.98 19.71 4.63
N GLU A 154 16.12 20.17 5.16
CA GLU A 154 16.27 20.51 6.57
C GLU A 154 15.37 21.68 6.99
N ALA A 155 15.31 22.73 6.16
CA ALA A 155 14.45 23.89 6.42
C ALA A 155 12.97 23.48 6.50
N VAL A 156 12.54 22.54 5.65
CA VAL A 156 11.20 21.96 5.70
C VAL A 156 10.97 21.20 7.01
N LEU A 157 11.87 20.28 7.39
CA LEU A 157 11.71 19.46 8.60
C LEU A 157 11.84 20.25 9.90
N SER A 158 12.52 21.40 9.87
CA SER A 158 12.72 22.27 11.04
C SER A 158 11.59 23.29 11.25
N ASP A 159 10.62 23.35 10.33
CA ASP A 159 9.51 24.29 10.37
C ASP A 159 8.23 23.58 10.88
N PRO A 160 7.74 23.90 12.09
CA PRO A 160 6.54 23.28 12.65
C PRO A 160 5.28 23.48 11.81
N ASP A 161 5.15 24.61 11.10
CA ASP A 161 3.97 24.91 10.29
C ASP A 161 3.97 24.05 9.03
N LEU A 162 5.13 23.93 8.36
CA LEU A 162 5.30 23.03 7.20
C LEU A 162 5.10 21.57 7.60
N THR A 163 5.77 21.11 8.65
CA THR A 163 5.65 19.71 9.11
C THR A 163 4.25 19.38 9.61
N GLY A 164 3.59 20.31 10.31
CA GLY A 164 2.19 20.19 10.73
C GLY A 164 1.24 20.08 9.54
N ARG A 165 1.46 20.87 8.49
CA ARG A 165 0.65 20.83 7.26
C ARG A 165 0.83 19.53 6.48
N ILE A 166 2.08 19.05 6.33
CA ILE A 166 2.37 17.75 5.72
C ILE A 166 1.72 16.63 6.53
N ALA A 167 1.85 16.64 7.85
CA ALA A 167 1.23 15.67 8.74
C ALA A 167 -0.31 15.68 8.62
N GLY A 168 -0.91 16.86 8.52
CA GLY A 168 -2.35 17.03 8.30
C GLY A 168 -2.80 16.41 6.97
N PHE A 169 -2.06 16.65 5.88
CA PHE A 169 -2.35 16.04 4.58
C PHE A 169 -2.18 14.52 4.59
N VAL A 170 -1.11 14.00 5.20
CA VAL A 170 -0.91 12.55 5.37
C VAL A 170 -2.04 11.92 6.19
N SER A 171 -2.50 12.60 7.25
CA SER A 171 -3.62 12.15 8.08
C SER A 171 -4.93 12.11 7.28
N TRP A 172 -5.14 13.09 6.40
CA TRP A 172 -6.29 13.12 5.49
C TRP A 172 -6.26 11.96 4.46
N LEU A 173 -5.07 11.57 3.99
CA LEU A 173 -4.89 10.42 3.10
C LEU A 173 -5.01 9.07 3.82
N ALA A 174 -4.83 9.02 5.14
CA ALA A 174 -4.63 7.78 5.90
C ALA A 174 -5.76 6.75 5.73
N PRO A 175 -7.06 7.09 5.71
CA PRO A 175 -8.13 6.12 5.50
C PRO A 175 -8.05 5.44 4.13
N ASP A 176 -7.73 6.22 3.09
CA ASP A 176 -7.63 5.75 1.70
C ASP A 176 -6.33 4.93 1.51
N ALA A 177 -5.23 5.36 2.14
CA ALA A 177 -3.97 4.62 2.16
C ALA A 177 -4.10 3.27 2.89
N ARG A 178 -4.81 3.24 4.01
CA ARG A 178 -5.15 2.01 4.76
C ARG A 178 -5.87 1.00 3.87
N ALA A 179 -6.87 1.44 3.10
CA ALA A 179 -7.58 0.56 2.18
C ALA A 179 -6.64 -0.01 1.09
N ASN A 180 -5.76 0.80 0.52
CA ASN A 180 -4.76 0.32 -0.45
C ASN A 180 -3.76 -0.66 0.18
N SER A 181 -3.25 -0.38 1.38
CA SER A 181 -2.29 -1.24 2.08
C SER A 181 -2.87 -2.62 2.41
N LEU A 182 -4.06 -2.65 3.03
CA LEU A 182 -4.73 -3.90 3.38
C LEU A 182 -5.19 -4.66 2.12
N GLY A 183 -5.72 -3.94 1.13
CA GLY A 183 -6.17 -4.50 -0.15
C GLY A 183 -5.03 -5.15 -0.92
N ALA A 184 -3.92 -4.45 -1.12
CA ALA A 184 -2.75 -4.99 -1.81
C ALA A 184 -2.18 -6.21 -1.07
N LYS A 185 -2.07 -6.15 0.26
CA LYS A 185 -1.58 -7.26 1.07
C LYS A 185 -2.49 -8.49 0.93
N LEU A 186 -3.79 -8.34 1.14
CA LEU A 186 -4.71 -9.47 1.06
C LEU A 186 -4.69 -10.08 -0.35
N VAL A 187 -4.77 -9.25 -1.40
CA VAL A 187 -4.74 -9.70 -2.79
C VAL A 187 -3.46 -10.48 -3.08
N GLN A 188 -2.28 -9.97 -2.72
CA GLN A 188 -1.02 -10.67 -2.97
C GLN A 188 -0.94 -12.00 -2.21
N LEU A 189 -1.42 -12.04 -0.97
CA LEU A 189 -1.40 -13.25 -0.17
C LEU A 189 -2.32 -14.33 -0.73
N THR A 190 -3.47 -13.99 -1.32
CA THR A 190 -4.48 -14.98 -1.71
C THR A 190 -4.57 -15.24 -3.22
N MET A 191 -3.97 -14.40 -4.06
CA MET A 191 -3.90 -14.64 -5.50
C MET A 191 -3.04 -15.88 -5.84
N PRO A 192 -3.07 -16.38 -7.10
CA PRO A 192 -2.22 -17.49 -7.53
C PRO A 192 -0.73 -17.19 -7.34
N GLY A 193 0.08 -18.23 -7.15
CA GLY A 193 1.49 -18.10 -6.78
C GLY A 193 1.77 -18.35 -5.30
N VAL A 194 3.04 -18.28 -4.94
CA VAL A 194 3.58 -18.41 -3.58
C VAL A 194 3.86 -17.01 -3.02
N PRO A 195 3.11 -16.54 -2.02
CA PRO A 195 3.28 -15.19 -1.51
C PRO A 195 4.56 -15.06 -0.68
N ASP A 196 5.42 -14.14 -1.08
CA ASP A 196 6.56 -13.66 -0.30
C ASP A 196 6.14 -12.51 0.63
N VAL A 197 6.67 -12.54 1.85
CA VAL A 197 6.49 -11.46 2.83
C VAL A 197 7.88 -11.07 3.33
N TYR A 198 8.39 -9.96 2.79
CA TYR A 198 9.67 -9.42 3.23
C TYR A 198 9.63 -9.03 4.71
N GLN A 199 10.72 -9.27 5.41
CA GLN A 199 10.80 -9.14 6.87
C GLN A 199 10.22 -7.80 7.36
N GLY A 200 9.27 -7.88 8.29
CA GLY A 200 8.63 -6.72 8.91
C GLY A 200 7.42 -6.18 8.15
N CYS A 201 7.13 -6.65 6.93
CA CYS A 201 5.99 -6.21 6.09
C CYS A 201 4.64 -6.86 6.45
N GLU A 202 4.59 -7.69 7.50
CA GLU A 202 3.37 -8.08 8.18
C GLU A 202 2.74 -6.90 8.95
N LEU A 203 3.53 -5.87 9.27
CA LEU A 203 3.07 -4.57 9.78
C LEU A 203 3.16 -3.50 8.68
N ALA A 204 2.68 -2.29 8.95
CA ALA A 204 2.92 -1.17 8.06
C ALA A 204 4.40 -0.77 8.09
N GLY A 205 4.96 -0.44 6.94
CA GLY A 205 6.35 -0.02 6.83
C GLY A 205 6.58 1.04 5.77
N TYR A 206 7.31 2.08 6.18
CA TYR A 206 7.56 3.28 5.39
C TYR A 206 9.03 3.42 4.99
N SER A 207 9.66 2.28 4.65
CA SER A 207 11.06 2.26 4.23
C SER A 207 11.20 2.68 2.76
N LEU A 208 12.26 3.42 2.48
CA LEU A 208 12.70 3.80 1.15
C LEU A 208 13.74 2.79 0.64
N VAL A 209 14.36 3.09 -0.49
CA VAL A 209 15.39 2.25 -1.12
C VAL A 209 16.54 1.94 -0.15
N ASP A 210 17.23 0.82 -0.40
CA ASP A 210 18.48 0.43 0.26
C ASP A 210 19.42 1.62 0.53
N PRO A 211 19.99 1.73 1.75
CA PRO A 211 19.92 0.77 2.87
C PRO A 211 18.71 0.93 3.80
N ASP A 212 17.80 1.87 3.53
CA ASP A 212 16.70 2.17 4.46
C ASP A 212 15.71 0.99 4.64
N ASN A 213 15.51 0.18 3.58
CA ASN A 213 14.73 -1.07 3.61
C ASN A 213 15.47 -2.28 4.24
N ARG A 214 16.69 -2.07 4.75
CA ARG A 214 17.51 -3.11 5.43
C ARG A 214 17.66 -2.87 6.93
N ARG A 215 16.94 -1.90 7.49
CA ARG A 215 16.95 -1.62 8.93
C ARG A 215 16.49 -2.85 9.73
N PRO A 216 17.01 -3.04 10.97
CA PRO A 216 16.63 -4.17 11.82
C PRO A 216 15.12 -4.23 12.08
N VAL A 217 14.59 -5.44 12.18
CA VAL A 217 13.17 -5.70 12.48
C VAL A 217 13.01 -6.10 13.93
N ASP A 218 12.13 -5.42 14.67
CA ASP A 218 11.75 -5.81 16.03
C ASP A 218 10.72 -6.96 16.01
N PHE A 219 11.23 -8.19 15.92
CA PHE A 219 10.41 -9.40 15.98
C PHE A 219 9.77 -9.65 17.35
N ALA A 220 10.33 -9.10 18.43
CA ALA A 220 9.74 -9.27 19.77
C ALA A 220 8.42 -8.50 19.87
N GLN A 221 8.36 -7.28 19.33
CA GLN A 221 7.11 -6.51 19.21
C GLN A 221 6.07 -7.26 18.38
N ARG A 222 6.45 -7.77 17.20
CA ARG A 222 5.54 -8.51 16.31
C ARG A 222 4.96 -9.76 16.95
N ARG A 223 5.78 -10.52 17.68
CA ARG A 223 5.30 -11.69 18.45
C ARG A 223 4.28 -11.30 19.51
N ARG A 224 4.51 -10.21 20.26
CA ARG A 224 3.55 -9.70 21.25
C ARG A 224 2.24 -9.26 20.60
N MET A 225 2.31 -8.52 19.48
CA MET A 225 1.13 -8.08 18.74
C MET A 225 0.33 -9.26 18.17
N LEU A 226 1.01 -10.27 17.63
CA LEU A 226 0.34 -11.45 17.09
C LEU A 226 -0.34 -12.28 18.18
N ALA A 227 0.32 -12.46 19.33
CA ALA A 227 -0.27 -13.14 20.48
C ALA A 227 -1.54 -12.41 20.96
N ALA A 228 -1.50 -11.08 21.09
CA ALA A 228 -2.67 -10.30 21.48
C ALA A 228 -3.85 -10.46 20.49
N LEU A 229 -3.58 -10.46 19.17
CA LEU A 229 -4.63 -10.71 18.17
C LEU A 229 -5.25 -12.11 18.27
N ASP A 230 -4.44 -13.11 18.63
CA ASP A 230 -4.91 -14.49 18.78
C ASP A 230 -5.73 -14.66 20.06
N ASP A 231 -5.33 -14.01 21.16
CA ASP A 231 -6.07 -13.96 22.43
C ASP A 231 -7.40 -13.23 22.26
N ASP A 232 -7.43 -12.09 21.55
CA ASP A 232 -8.65 -11.33 21.27
C ASP A 232 -9.67 -12.15 20.45
N GLN A 233 -9.19 -12.93 19.48
CA GLN A 233 -10.05 -13.83 18.71
C GLN A 233 -10.65 -14.92 19.60
N LEU A 234 -9.83 -15.57 20.44
CA LEU A 234 -10.30 -16.59 21.38
C LEU A 234 -11.33 -16.00 22.37
N ALA A 235 -11.10 -14.77 22.83
CA ALA A 235 -12.06 -14.06 23.68
C ALA A 235 -13.38 -13.78 22.94
N ALA A 236 -13.31 -13.34 21.67
CA ALA A 236 -14.49 -13.08 20.83
C ALA A 236 -15.34 -14.34 20.58
N GLU A 237 -14.71 -15.53 20.49
CA GLU A 237 -15.40 -16.83 20.39
C GLU A 237 -16.21 -17.16 21.65
N THR A 238 -15.78 -16.68 22.82
CA THR A 238 -16.48 -16.89 24.11
C THR A 238 -17.45 -15.77 24.49
N ALA A 239 -17.28 -14.57 23.94
CA ALA A 239 -18.13 -13.40 24.15
C ALA A 239 -18.23 -12.53 22.87
N PRO A 240 -19.34 -12.62 22.11
CA PRO A 240 -19.48 -11.89 20.85
C PRO A 240 -19.45 -10.36 21.06
N GLY A 241 -18.49 -9.67 20.45
CA GLY A 241 -18.38 -8.20 20.49
C GLY A 241 -17.02 -7.63 20.91
N ALA A 242 -16.01 -8.47 21.16
CA ALA A 242 -14.65 -8.03 21.45
C ALA A 242 -14.04 -7.21 20.28
N GLY A 243 -13.26 -6.19 20.63
CA GLY A 243 -12.80 -5.13 19.73
C GLY A 243 -11.89 -5.65 18.62
N LEU A 244 -12.07 -5.13 17.40
CA LEU A 244 -11.19 -5.40 16.28
C LEU A 244 -9.81 -4.76 16.52
N ALA A 245 -8.77 -5.37 15.95
CA ALA A 245 -7.45 -4.78 15.76
C ALA A 245 -7.53 -3.27 15.42
N ALA A 246 -6.95 -2.42 16.27
CA ALA A 246 -6.97 -0.97 16.09
C ALA A 246 -5.66 -0.47 15.48
N GLY A 247 -5.79 0.29 14.38
CA GLY A 247 -4.65 0.89 13.68
C GLY A 247 -4.03 -0.04 12.63
N LEU A 248 -3.36 0.58 11.66
CA LEU A 248 -2.92 -0.10 10.44
C LEU A 248 -1.98 -1.28 10.70
N ASP A 249 -1.09 -1.20 11.68
CA ASP A 249 -0.17 -2.30 12.01
C ASP A 249 -0.93 -3.55 12.48
N ALA A 250 -1.87 -3.38 13.42
CA ALA A 250 -2.65 -4.50 13.95
C ALA A 250 -3.57 -5.10 12.89
N GLU A 251 -4.22 -4.26 12.08
CA GLU A 251 -5.09 -4.71 10.99
C GLU A 251 -4.31 -5.44 9.88
N LYS A 252 -3.13 -4.94 9.53
CA LYS A 252 -2.28 -5.58 8.52
C LYS A 252 -1.68 -6.87 9.04
N LEU A 253 -1.37 -6.96 10.33
CA LEU A 253 -0.95 -8.20 10.98
C LEU A 253 -2.07 -9.24 11.01
N LEU A 254 -3.30 -8.80 11.30
CA LEU A 254 -4.49 -9.64 11.23
C LEU A 254 -4.67 -10.20 9.81
N VAL A 255 -4.72 -9.33 8.79
CA VAL A 255 -4.82 -9.75 7.38
C VAL A 255 -3.72 -10.73 7.01
N THR A 256 -2.46 -10.40 7.35
CA THR A 256 -1.30 -11.22 6.99
C THR A 256 -1.34 -12.59 7.66
N SER A 257 -1.56 -12.62 8.98
CA SER A 257 -1.56 -13.86 9.75
C SER A 257 -2.72 -14.78 9.35
N ARG A 258 -3.95 -14.25 9.22
CA ARG A 258 -5.13 -15.06 8.90
C ARG A 258 -5.08 -15.59 7.47
N ALA A 259 -4.67 -14.78 6.49
CA ALA A 259 -4.50 -15.25 5.13
C ALA A 259 -3.41 -16.34 5.01
N LEU A 260 -2.26 -16.17 5.66
CA LEU A 260 -1.18 -17.16 5.62
C LEU A 260 -1.53 -18.47 6.35
N ARG A 261 -2.23 -18.39 7.50
CA ARG A 261 -2.72 -19.57 8.21
C ARG A 261 -3.74 -20.35 7.38
N LEU A 262 -4.70 -19.65 6.79
CA LEU A 262 -5.70 -20.26 5.90
C LEU A 262 -5.03 -20.96 4.71
N ARG A 263 -4.01 -20.35 4.12
CA ARG A 263 -3.22 -20.97 3.04
C ARG A 263 -2.48 -22.23 3.45
N ARG A 264 -1.91 -22.22 4.66
CA ARG A 264 -1.19 -23.36 5.21
C ARG A 264 -2.14 -24.51 5.57
N GLU A 265 -3.33 -24.19 6.07
CA GLU A 265 -4.36 -25.17 6.47
C GLU A 265 -5.09 -25.77 5.27
N HIS A 266 -5.27 -24.98 4.19
CA HIS A 266 -5.96 -25.42 2.98
C HIS A 266 -5.12 -25.19 1.71
N PRO A 267 -3.95 -25.84 1.56
CA PRO A 267 -3.07 -25.61 0.42
C PRO A 267 -3.77 -25.87 -0.92
N ASP A 268 -4.65 -26.86 -1.00
CA ASP A 268 -5.38 -27.22 -2.21
C ASP A 268 -6.30 -26.10 -2.73
N TRP A 269 -6.84 -25.25 -1.83
CA TRP A 269 -7.68 -24.13 -2.24
C TRP A 269 -6.87 -23.09 -3.01
N PHE A 270 -5.63 -22.85 -2.57
CA PHE A 270 -4.73 -21.86 -3.14
C PHE A 270 -3.78 -22.41 -4.20
N ALA A 271 -3.74 -23.72 -4.40
CA ALA A 271 -3.21 -24.38 -5.60
C ALA A 271 -4.30 -24.56 -6.68
N GLY A 272 -5.57 -24.50 -6.31
CA GLY A 272 -6.70 -24.69 -7.21
C GLY A 272 -7.04 -23.50 -8.11
N ALA A 273 -8.23 -23.60 -8.72
CA ALA A 273 -8.76 -22.66 -9.71
C ALA A 273 -8.77 -21.20 -9.24
N TYR A 274 -8.80 -20.28 -10.20
CA TYR A 274 -8.94 -18.85 -9.97
C TYR A 274 -10.17 -18.35 -10.73
N ASP A 275 -11.18 -17.87 -9.99
CA ASP A 275 -12.43 -17.39 -10.57
C ASP A 275 -12.64 -15.91 -10.18
N PRO A 276 -12.63 -14.98 -11.15
CA PRO A 276 -13.03 -13.59 -10.89
C PRO A 276 -14.46 -13.50 -10.38
N LEU A 277 -14.71 -12.63 -9.40
CA LEU A 277 -16.07 -12.34 -8.93
C LEU A 277 -16.43 -10.89 -9.26
N LEU A 278 -17.62 -10.70 -9.83
CA LEU A 278 -18.11 -9.40 -10.24
C LEU A 278 -19.07 -8.84 -9.20
N ALA A 279 -18.98 -7.53 -9.00
CA ALA A 279 -19.97 -6.78 -8.23
C ALA A 279 -21.01 -6.16 -9.15
N GLU A 280 -22.19 -5.91 -8.60
CA GLU A 280 -23.29 -5.24 -9.29
C GLU A 280 -23.69 -4.00 -8.50
N GLY A 281 -23.85 -2.86 -9.17
CA GLY A 281 -24.34 -1.62 -8.58
C GLY A 281 -23.43 -0.41 -8.83
N PRO A 282 -23.80 0.77 -8.30
CA PRO A 282 -23.18 2.05 -8.66
C PRO A 282 -21.67 2.15 -8.38
N ALA A 283 -21.17 1.40 -7.39
CA ALA A 283 -19.78 1.40 -6.97
C ALA A 283 -19.01 0.14 -7.37
N ALA A 284 -19.53 -0.70 -8.28
CA ALA A 284 -18.92 -1.99 -8.65
C ALA A 284 -17.45 -1.88 -9.11
N ARG A 285 -17.05 -0.77 -9.73
CA ARG A 285 -15.64 -0.52 -10.15
C ARG A 285 -14.64 -0.36 -8.99
N HIS A 286 -15.14 -0.19 -7.76
CA HIS A 286 -14.33 0.05 -6.56
C HIS A 286 -13.95 -1.25 -5.82
N VAL A 287 -14.31 -2.42 -6.34
CA VAL A 287 -13.89 -3.70 -5.76
C VAL A 287 -13.03 -4.50 -6.73
N VAL A 288 -12.06 -5.23 -6.17
CA VAL A 288 -11.44 -6.40 -6.79
C VAL A 288 -11.84 -7.61 -5.96
N ALA A 289 -12.45 -8.61 -6.58
CA ALA A 289 -12.85 -9.83 -5.90
C ALA A 289 -12.58 -11.07 -6.74
N PHE A 290 -12.18 -12.16 -6.09
CA PHE A 290 -11.94 -13.44 -6.74
C PHE A 290 -12.07 -14.60 -5.75
N ARG A 291 -12.35 -15.79 -6.28
CA ARG A 291 -12.43 -17.06 -5.56
C ARG A 291 -11.25 -17.95 -5.93
N ARG A 292 -10.72 -18.66 -4.93
CA ARG A 292 -9.65 -19.66 -5.07
C ARG A 292 -10.15 -21.04 -4.73
N GLY A 293 -9.91 -22.00 -5.63
CA GLY A 293 -10.21 -23.42 -5.44
C GLY A 293 -11.67 -23.72 -5.10
N GLY A 294 -12.59 -22.82 -5.45
CA GLY A 294 -13.98 -22.92 -5.04
C GLY A 294 -14.25 -22.65 -3.55
N GLN A 295 -13.30 -22.15 -2.76
CA GLN A 295 -13.47 -22.09 -1.30
C GLN A 295 -13.06 -20.78 -0.66
N ALA A 296 -11.97 -20.12 -1.08
CA ALA A 296 -11.56 -18.86 -0.46
C ALA A 296 -11.90 -17.66 -1.36
N ILE A 297 -12.69 -16.72 -0.86
CA ILE A 297 -13.08 -15.50 -1.58
C ILE A 297 -12.35 -14.30 -1.00
N THR A 298 -11.60 -13.60 -1.83
CA THR A 298 -10.95 -12.34 -1.49
C THR A 298 -11.78 -11.18 -1.98
N VAL A 299 -11.95 -10.16 -1.13
CA VAL A 299 -12.59 -8.90 -1.46
C VAL A 299 -11.67 -7.77 -1.04
N ALA A 300 -11.33 -6.87 -1.96
CA ALA A 300 -10.49 -5.71 -1.67
C ALA A 300 -11.03 -4.43 -2.31
N THR A 301 -11.01 -3.34 -1.55
CA THR A 301 -11.36 -2.01 -2.06
C THR A 301 -10.24 -1.46 -2.93
N ARG A 302 -10.60 -0.89 -4.09
CA ARG A 302 -9.73 -0.08 -4.95
C ARG A 302 -10.34 1.28 -5.21
N LEU A 303 -9.48 2.26 -5.48
CA LEU A 303 -9.90 3.66 -5.60
C LEU A 303 -10.74 4.14 -4.38
N PRO A 304 -10.23 3.95 -3.15
CA PRO A 304 -10.98 4.27 -1.93
C PRO A 304 -11.34 5.76 -1.81
N GLY A 305 -10.48 6.67 -2.28
CA GLY A 305 -10.76 8.11 -2.24
C GLY A 305 -11.96 8.48 -3.11
N GLY A 306 -12.06 7.90 -4.31
CA GLY A 306 -13.20 8.03 -5.21
C GLY A 306 -14.48 7.45 -4.60
N LEU A 307 -14.39 6.26 -4.00
CA LEU A 307 -15.51 5.59 -3.34
C LEU A 307 -16.10 6.43 -2.21
N ARG A 308 -15.22 6.96 -1.34
CA ARG A 308 -15.61 7.80 -0.21
C ARG A 308 -16.30 9.08 -0.68
N ARG A 309 -15.75 9.76 -1.69
CA ARG A 309 -16.35 10.99 -2.27
C ARG A 309 -17.70 10.73 -2.96
N SER A 310 -17.94 9.52 -3.47
CA SER A 310 -19.23 9.15 -4.04
C SER A 310 -20.26 8.67 -3.00
N GLY A 311 -19.96 8.78 -1.70
CA GLY A 311 -20.89 8.38 -0.62
C GLY A 311 -20.79 6.90 -0.22
N GLY A 312 -19.69 6.22 -0.54
CA GLY A 312 -19.46 4.83 -0.20
C GLY A 312 -20.07 3.84 -1.20
N TRP A 313 -20.35 2.62 -0.74
CA TRP A 313 -20.77 1.51 -1.60
C TRP A 313 -22.19 1.62 -2.16
N ALA A 314 -23.04 2.51 -1.64
CA ALA A 314 -24.46 2.58 -1.99
C ALA A 314 -25.13 1.18 -1.94
N ALA A 315 -26.00 0.87 -2.90
CA ALA A 315 -26.63 -0.45 -3.03
C ALA A 315 -25.77 -1.50 -3.77
N THR A 316 -24.44 -1.33 -3.80
CA THR A 316 -23.55 -2.25 -4.53
C THR A 316 -23.40 -3.57 -3.78
N VAL A 317 -23.57 -4.67 -4.49
CA VAL A 317 -23.48 -6.04 -3.97
C VAL A 317 -22.34 -6.81 -4.63
N LEU A 318 -21.79 -7.78 -3.91
CA LEU A 318 -20.90 -8.78 -4.49
C LEU A 318 -21.71 -10.04 -4.80
N VAL A 319 -21.62 -10.55 -6.03
CA VAL A 319 -22.30 -11.80 -6.40
C VAL A 319 -21.44 -12.97 -5.90
N LEU A 320 -21.92 -13.64 -4.86
CA LEU A 320 -21.30 -14.83 -4.28
C LEU A 320 -21.94 -16.10 -4.85
N PRO A 321 -21.18 -17.20 -4.95
CA PRO A 321 -21.77 -18.53 -5.07
C PRO A 321 -22.73 -18.76 -3.89
N GLY A 322 -23.83 -19.47 -4.13
CA GLY A 322 -24.81 -19.77 -3.08
C GLY A 322 -24.17 -20.44 -1.85
N GLY A 323 -24.82 -20.28 -0.69
CA GLY A 323 -24.32 -20.76 0.60
C GLY A 323 -24.19 -19.65 1.62
N ARG A 324 -23.53 -19.96 2.73
CA ARG A 324 -23.19 -19.04 3.81
C ARG A 324 -21.67 -18.87 3.84
N TRP A 325 -21.22 -17.66 4.09
CA TRP A 325 -19.81 -17.31 3.99
C TRP A 325 -19.35 -16.61 5.27
N ARG A 326 -18.34 -17.15 5.94
CA ARG A 326 -17.71 -16.53 7.12
C ARG A 326 -16.50 -15.74 6.70
N ASP A 327 -16.41 -14.48 7.11
CA ASP A 327 -15.19 -13.67 6.97
C ASP A 327 -14.19 -14.05 8.06
N VAL A 328 -13.05 -14.65 7.69
CA VAL A 328 -12.02 -15.09 8.65
C VAL A 328 -11.27 -13.94 9.32
N LEU A 329 -11.49 -12.70 8.87
CA LEU A 329 -10.90 -11.50 9.48
C LEU A 329 -11.76 -10.93 10.60
N THR A 330 -13.08 -11.19 10.58
CA THR A 330 -14.04 -10.54 11.48
C THR A 330 -15.02 -11.49 12.14
N ASP A 331 -15.00 -12.76 11.74
CA ASP A 331 -15.95 -13.82 12.07
C ASP A 331 -17.42 -13.50 11.75
N THR A 332 -17.66 -12.45 10.96
CA THR A 332 -18.99 -12.11 10.49
C THR A 332 -19.42 -13.14 9.45
N VAL A 333 -20.65 -13.66 9.61
CA VAL A 333 -21.27 -14.55 8.62
C VAL A 333 -22.17 -13.72 7.71
N HIS A 334 -22.00 -13.92 6.41
CA HIS A 334 -22.79 -13.30 5.36
C HIS A 334 -23.68 -14.37 4.72
N ASP A 335 -24.98 -14.15 4.81
CA ASP A 335 -25.99 -15.03 4.23
C ASP A 335 -26.40 -14.57 2.83
N GLY A 336 -26.66 -15.54 1.96
CA GLY A 336 -27.24 -15.31 0.64
C GLY A 336 -26.24 -14.94 -0.45
N PRO A 337 -26.68 -14.96 -1.71
CA PRO A 337 -25.78 -14.87 -2.87
C PRO A 337 -25.33 -13.44 -3.20
N ARG A 338 -25.87 -12.40 -2.53
CA ARG A 338 -25.70 -11.00 -2.94
C ARG A 338 -25.53 -10.05 -1.75
N PRO A 339 -24.56 -10.29 -0.84
CA PRO A 339 -24.31 -9.36 0.26
C PRO A 339 -23.92 -7.97 -0.26
N LEU A 340 -24.35 -6.94 0.47
CA LEU A 340 -23.90 -5.57 0.24
C LEU A 340 -22.39 -5.49 0.49
N LEU A 341 -21.66 -4.83 -0.40
CA LEU A 341 -20.24 -4.56 -0.17
C LEU A 341 -20.02 -3.69 1.07
N ALA A 342 -20.96 -2.80 1.39
CA ALA A 342 -20.96 -2.07 2.65
C ALA A 342 -20.92 -3.00 3.86
N ALA A 343 -21.68 -4.10 3.83
CA ALA A 343 -21.70 -5.07 4.92
C ALA A 343 -20.37 -5.84 5.00
N LEU A 344 -19.87 -6.33 3.85
CA LEU A 344 -18.60 -7.06 3.75
C LEU A 344 -17.41 -6.24 4.23
N THR A 345 -17.42 -4.92 4.00
CA THR A 345 -16.30 -4.04 4.35
C THR A 345 -16.62 -3.11 5.53
N THR A 346 -17.55 -3.50 6.41
CA THR A 346 -17.98 -2.64 7.53
C THR A 346 -16.83 -2.36 8.49
N ARG A 347 -16.07 -3.43 8.83
CA ARG A 347 -15.00 -3.38 9.83
C ARG A 347 -13.63 -3.12 9.21
N LEU A 348 -13.35 -3.77 8.08
CA LEU A 348 -12.11 -3.64 7.31
C LEU A 348 -12.46 -3.27 5.86
N PRO A 349 -11.58 -2.58 5.11
CA PRO A 349 -11.80 -2.27 3.70
C PRO A 349 -11.56 -3.48 2.78
N VAL A 350 -11.44 -4.67 3.39
CA VAL A 350 -11.13 -5.95 2.79
C VAL A 350 -11.90 -7.05 3.54
N ALA A 351 -12.14 -8.18 2.90
CA ALA A 351 -12.71 -9.37 3.52
C ALA A 351 -12.09 -10.64 2.92
N LEU A 352 -11.98 -11.69 3.74
CA LEU A 352 -11.51 -13.01 3.30
C LEU A 352 -12.55 -14.06 3.72
N LEU A 353 -13.39 -14.46 2.78
CA LEU A 353 -14.52 -15.33 3.06
C LEU A 353 -14.20 -16.80 2.79
N VAL A 354 -14.70 -17.68 3.64
CA VAL A 354 -14.70 -19.14 3.48
C VAL A 354 -16.12 -19.67 3.71
N PRO A 355 -16.48 -20.89 3.27
CA PRO A 355 -17.78 -21.45 3.59
C PRO A 355 -17.99 -21.47 5.11
N ALA A 356 -19.15 -21.02 5.55
CA ALA A 356 -19.58 -21.21 6.93
C ALA A 356 -20.23 -22.60 7.05
N GLU A 357 -19.98 -23.28 8.17
CA GLU A 357 -20.66 -24.54 8.52
C GLU A 357 -22.16 -24.33 8.78
#